data_AF-A0A2D6L9S0-F1
#
_entry.id   AF-A0A2D6L9S0-F1
#
_cell.length_a   1.000
_cell.length_b   1.000
_cell.length_c   1.000
_cell.angle_alpha   90.00
_cell.angle_beta   90.00
_cell.angle_gamma   90.00
#
_symmetry.space_group_name_H-M   'P 1'
#
loop_
_entity.id
_entity.type
_entity.pdbx_description
1 polymer ?
#
loop_
_entity_poly.entity_id
_entity_poly.type
_entity_poly.pdbx_seq_one_letter_code
_entity_poly.pdbx_strand_id
1 'polypeptide(L)'
;MSERHLEIFQAKLHFITQRIIEDAIKEYFGAYSEFTPPDKDLFGNRVFGYGTCGYVNIKDRKIHFNFELSDSARANYISMTIRILLMVLNNMSVDEEVKLPNRQQFIQIDTVCRNDVHGHSVSGYISPDFGMWLKKQGGKIPDSDQRMLTRVSLPIVEEVMRQTWNKVTHRELWEDMSEYRATIAPDGRFNLKCPGNACDVSIYPDQLYGDSIGTRSVQFGCHNLDSAAQQITLLAGIAKLCELARNKE
;
A
#
# COMPACT_ATOMS: atom_id res chain seq x y z
N MET A 1 -7.45 3.66 17.70
CA MET A 1 -7.03 5.06 17.70
C MET A 1 -8.18 5.90 18.23
N SER A 2 -7.99 6.55 19.37
CA SER A 2 -8.91 7.57 19.91
C SER A 2 -8.90 8.84 19.04
N GLU A 3 -9.87 9.74 19.21
CA GLU A 3 -9.88 11.06 18.54
C GLU A 3 -8.58 11.85 18.77
N ARG A 4 -7.94 11.72 19.93
CA ARG A 4 -6.61 12.28 20.22
C ARG A 4 -5.54 11.87 19.20
N HIS A 5 -5.58 10.64 18.68
CA HIS A 5 -4.64 10.22 17.64
C HIS A 5 -4.90 10.90 16.30
N LEU A 6 -6.16 11.25 16.01
CA LEU A 6 -6.52 12.00 14.82
C LEU A 6 -6.00 13.44 14.90
N GLU A 7 -6.03 14.06 16.08
CA GLU A 7 -5.45 15.39 16.31
C GLU A 7 -3.93 15.39 16.10
N ILE A 8 -3.21 14.40 16.66
CA ILE A 8 -1.76 14.24 16.44
C ILE A 8 -1.46 14.01 14.95
N PHE A 9 -2.26 13.16 14.31
CA PHE A 9 -2.17 12.91 12.87
C PHE A 9 -2.37 14.19 12.07
N GLN A 10 -3.41 14.98 12.36
CA GLN A 10 -3.70 16.25 11.70
C GLN A 10 -2.57 17.27 11.89
N ALA A 11 -2.01 17.39 13.09
CA ALA A 11 -0.89 18.30 13.36
C ALA A 11 0.36 17.92 12.54
N LYS A 12 0.70 16.63 12.47
CA LYS A 12 1.82 16.14 11.65
C LYS A 12 1.54 16.27 10.15
N LEU A 13 0.30 16.01 9.73
CA LEU A 13 -0.13 16.20 8.36
C LEU A 13 0.06 17.64 7.92
N HIS A 14 -0.43 18.60 8.72
CA HIS A 14 -0.24 20.03 8.46
C HIS A 14 1.25 20.39 8.31
N PHE A 15 2.10 19.91 9.23
CA PHE A 15 3.54 20.13 9.14
C PHE A 15 4.16 19.54 7.87
N ILE A 16 3.78 18.32 7.48
CA ILE A 16 4.30 17.67 6.27
C ILE A 16 3.83 18.40 5.01
N THR A 17 2.54 18.73 4.91
CA THR A 17 2.01 19.41 3.72
C THR A 17 2.61 20.80 3.52
N GLN A 18 2.94 21.52 4.60
CA GLN A 18 3.65 22.81 4.52
C GLN A 18 5.12 22.69 4.06
N ARG A 19 5.74 21.53 4.23
CA ARG A 19 7.14 21.30 3.86
C ARG A 19 7.34 20.63 2.51
N ILE A 20 6.27 20.07 1.94
CA ILE A 20 6.34 19.53 0.60
C ILE A 20 6.49 20.70 -0.36
N ILE A 21 7.57 20.65 -1.13
CA ILE A 21 7.93 21.71 -2.08
C ILE A 21 6.80 21.82 -3.10
N GLU A 22 6.22 23.01 -3.24
CA GLU A 22 5.16 23.31 -4.21
C GLU A 22 5.54 22.86 -5.62
N ASP A 23 6.83 22.94 -5.96
CA ASP A 23 7.39 22.48 -7.22
C ASP A 23 7.20 20.97 -7.44
N ALA A 24 7.32 20.12 -6.41
CA ALA A 24 7.12 18.67 -6.55
C ALA A 24 5.65 18.31 -6.81
N ILE A 25 4.72 19.09 -6.25
CA ILE A 25 3.29 18.93 -6.51
C ILE A 25 2.94 19.41 -7.91
N LYS A 26 3.48 20.57 -8.30
CA LYS A 26 3.30 21.13 -9.65
C LYS A 26 3.93 20.25 -10.72
N GLU A 27 5.10 19.68 -10.47
CA GLU A 27 5.77 18.72 -11.35
C GLU A 27 4.87 17.51 -11.59
N TYR A 28 4.27 16.96 -10.52
CA TYR A 28 3.45 15.76 -10.59
C TYR A 28 2.05 15.98 -11.18
N PHE A 29 1.36 17.07 -10.85
CA PHE A 29 0.03 17.34 -11.41
C PHE A 29 0.06 18.16 -12.70
N GLY A 30 1.21 18.73 -13.08
CA GLY A 30 1.32 19.73 -14.14
C GLY A 30 0.74 21.10 -13.78
N ALA A 31 0.12 21.22 -12.60
CA ALA A 31 -0.49 22.43 -12.07
C ALA A 31 -0.43 22.43 -10.55
N TYR A 32 -0.64 23.59 -9.94
CA TYR A 32 -0.79 23.67 -8.49
C TYR A 32 -2.04 22.92 -8.02
N SER A 33 -1.92 22.17 -6.93
CA SER A 33 -3.02 21.49 -6.26
C SER A 33 -2.81 21.59 -4.76
N GLU A 34 -3.85 21.97 -4.02
CA GLU A 34 -3.78 22.10 -2.57
C GLU A 34 -4.27 20.81 -1.89
N PHE A 35 -3.58 20.39 -0.83
CA PHE A 35 -4.01 19.27 -0.02
C PHE A 35 -5.12 19.71 0.94
N THR A 36 -6.30 19.08 0.87
CA THR A 36 -7.37 19.35 1.84
C THR A 36 -7.16 18.51 3.12
N PRO A 37 -6.93 19.11 4.29
CA PRO A 37 -6.85 18.36 5.56
C PRO A 37 -8.20 17.73 5.92
N PRO A 38 -8.22 16.65 6.74
CA PRO A 38 -9.46 16.00 7.14
C PRO A 38 -10.21 16.83 8.17
N ASP A 39 -11.03 17.78 7.70
CA ASP A 39 -11.87 18.65 8.53
C ASP A 39 -13.35 18.30 8.41
N LYS A 40 -14.11 18.55 9.49
CA LYS A 40 -15.55 18.29 9.49
C LYS A 40 -16.26 19.31 8.58
N ASP A 41 -17.04 18.83 7.63
CA ASP A 41 -18.01 19.65 6.90
C ASP A 41 -19.25 19.94 7.76
N LEU A 42 -20.20 20.70 7.21
CA LEU A 42 -21.46 21.04 7.88
C LEU A 42 -22.31 19.82 8.26
N PHE A 43 -22.03 18.65 7.68
CA PHE A 43 -22.71 17.38 7.92
C PHE A 43 -21.90 16.44 8.81
N GLY A 44 -20.73 16.88 9.29
CA GLY A 44 -19.83 16.09 10.12
C GLY A 44 -18.97 15.08 9.36
N ASN A 45 -19.03 15.04 8.02
CA ASN A 45 -18.13 14.22 7.21
C ASN A 45 -16.74 14.85 7.20
N ARG A 46 -15.70 14.02 7.11
CA ARG A 46 -14.31 14.48 7.04
C ARG A 46 -13.70 14.10 5.70
N VAL A 47 -13.96 14.89 4.66
CA VAL A 47 -13.31 14.71 3.36
C VAL A 47 -11.87 15.26 3.40
N PHE A 48 -10.95 14.66 2.65
CA PHE A 48 -9.55 15.05 2.67
C PHE A 48 -8.80 14.65 1.38
N GLY A 49 -7.56 15.10 1.27
CA GLY A 49 -6.63 14.76 0.21
C GLY A 49 -6.64 15.75 -0.95
N TYR A 50 -5.79 15.48 -1.94
CA TYR A 50 -5.84 16.22 -3.20
C TYR A 50 -7.14 15.89 -3.94
N GLY A 51 -7.80 16.91 -4.50
CA GLY A 51 -9.07 16.74 -5.19
C GLY A 51 -10.17 16.08 -4.34
N THR A 52 -10.09 16.24 -3.01
CA THR A 52 -11.01 15.66 -2.00
C THR A 52 -11.30 14.17 -2.23
N CYS A 53 -10.26 13.41 -2.61
CA CYS A 53 -10.40 12.03 -3.05
C CYS A 53 -10.66 11.00 -1.93
N GLY A 54 -10.60 11.42 -0.65
CA GLY A 54 -10.79 10.53 0.48
C GLY A 54 -11.73 11.07 1.55
N TYR A 55 -12.17 10.19 2.43
CA TYR A 55 -12.92 10.55 3.63
C TYR A 55 -12.52 9.70 4.85
N VAL A 56 -12.63 10.30 6.03
CA VAL A 56 -12.33 9.64 7.31
C VAL A 56 -13.60 9.12 7.96
N ASN A 57 -13.60 7.85 8.33
CA ASN A 57 -14.63 7.22 9.14
C ASN A 57 -14.03 6.73 10.48
N ILE A 58 -14.71 6.98 11.60
CA ILE A 58 -14.31 6.48 12.91
C ILE A 58 -15.31 5.40 13.33
N LYS A 59 -14.87 4.14 13.31
CA LYS A 59 -15.69 2.99 13.69
C LYS A 59 -14.93 2.10 14.65
N ASP A 60 -15.58 1.60 15.70
CA ASP A 60 -14.99 0.66 16.68
C ASP A 60 -13.65 1.15 17.27
N ARG A 61 -13.55 2.46 17.54
CA ARG A 61 -12.32 3.14 17.99
C ARG A 61 -11.14 2.96 17.01
N LYS A 62 -11.42 2.74 15.73
CA LYS A 62 -10.44 2.72 14.63
C LYS A 62 -10.73 3.87 13.69
N ILE A 63 -9.66 4.49 13.21
CA ILE A 63 -9.73 5.54 12.19
C ILE A 63 -9.51 4.84 10.85
N HIS A 64 -10.45 5.02 9.94
CA HIS A 64 -10.43 4.47 8.60
C HIS A 64 -10.30 5.63 7.61
N PHE A 65 -9.20 5.63 6.85
CA PHE A 65 -9.02 6.50 5.70
C PHE A 65 -9.52 5.75 4.48
N ASN A 66 -10.60 6.25 3.88
CA ASN A 66 -11.25 5.62 2.74
C ASN A 66 -11.01 6.45 1.49
N PHE A 67 -10.87 5.77 0.36
CA PHE A 67 -10.68 6.37 -0.96
C PHE A 67 -11.75 5.85 -1.90
N GLU A 68 -12.43 6.76 -2.58
CA GLU A 68 -13.41 6.37 -3.59
C GLU A 68 -12.67 6.13 -4.92
N LEU A 69 -12.64 4.88 -5.38
CA LEU A 69 -12.03 4.53 -6.65
C LEU A 69 -12.97 4.91 -7.79
N SER A 70 -12.58 5.87 -8.62
CA SER A 70 -13.29 6.22 -9.86
C SER A 70 -12.40 6.07 -11.08
N ASP A 71 -11.79 7.13 -11.60
CA ASP A 71 -11.08 7.16 -12.88
C ASP A 71 -9.56 7.33 -12.69
N SER A 72 -8.85 7.28 -13.82
CA SER A 72 -7.39 7.37 -13.87
C SER A 72 -6.89 8.77 -13.48
N ALA A 73 -7.68 9.83 -13.69
CA ALA A 73 -7.31 11.17 -13.25
C ALA A 73 -7.37 11.26 -11.71
N ARG A 74 -8.39 10.66 -11.09
CA ARG A 74 -8.49 10.51 -9.63
C ARG A 74 -7.46 9.55 -9.06
N ALA A 75 -6.97 8.58 -9.82
CA ALA A 75 -5.88 7.72 -9.39
C ALA A 75 -4.63 8.54 -9.01
N ASN A 76 -4.29 9.59 -9.76
CA ASN A 76 -3.14 10.45 -9.42
C ASN A 76 -3.32 11.17 -8.09
N TYR A 77 -4.52 11.71 -7.83
CA TYR A 77 -4.86 12.35 -6.55
C TYR A 77 -4.83 11.37 -5.39
N ILE A 78 -5.38 10.17 -5.57
CA ILE A 78 -5.39 9.11 -4.55
C ILE A 78 -3.95 8.67 -4.24
N SER A 79 -3.16 8.39 -5.29
CA SER A 79 -1.75 7.98 -5.18
C SER A 79 -0.92 8.99 -4.39
N MET A 80 -0.97 10.27 -4.76
CA MET A 80 -0.25 11.32 -4.05
C MET A 80 -0.81 11.53 -2.63
N THR A 81 -2.13 11.46 -2.44
CA THR A 81 -2.73 11.55 -1.09
C THR A 81 -2.24 10.42 -0.20
N ILE A 82 -2.25 9.18 -0.67
CA ILE A 82 -1.71 8.02 0.06
C ILE A 82 -0.23 8.23 0.40
N ARG A 83 0.58 8.75 -0.53
CA ARG A 83 1.98 9.10 -0.26
C ARG A 83 2.10 10.06 0.93
N ILE A 84 1.29 11.11 0.98
CA ILE A 84 1.30 12.05 2.11
C ILE A 84 0.90 11.35 3.41
N LEU A 85 -0.16 10.54 3.39
CA LEU A 85 -0.56 9.79 4.58
C LEU A 85 0.55 8.85 5.06
N LEU A 86 1.22 8.13 4.15
CA LEU A 86 2.34 7.25 4.48
C LEU A 86 3.52 8.01 5.08
N MET A 87 3.85 9.20 4.54
CA MET A 87 4.86 10.07 5.15
C MET A 87 4.50 10.45 6.59
N VAL A 88 3.22 10.78 6.85
CA VAL A 88 2.75 11.08 8.21
C VAL A 88 2.87 9.85 9.10
N LEU A 89 2.32 8.72 8.66
CA LEU A 89 2.25 7.48 9.43
C LEU A 89 3.64 6.89 9.74
N ASN A 90 4.57 6.93 8.79
CA ASN A 90 5.95 6.47 8.99
C ASN A 90 6.72 7.38 9.98
N ASN A 91 6.29 8.65 10.11
CA ASN A 91 6.86 9.62 11.06
C ASN A 91 6.00 9.80 12.32
N MET A 92 4.92 9.03 12.49
CA MET A 92 4.25 8.92 13.77
C MET A 92 5.12 8.02 14.64
N SER A 93 6.02 8.64 15.41
CA SER A 93 6.56 8.00 16.61
C SER A 93 5.36 7.41 17.33
N VAL A 94 5.30 6.08 17.40
CA VAL A 94 4.35 5.41 18.28
C VAL A 94 4.72 5.97 19.66
N ASP A 95 3.90 6.89 20.18
CA ASP A 95 4.13 7.48 21.50
C ASP A 95 4.54 6.35 22.45
N GLU A 96 5.52 6.58 23.32
CA GLU A 96 5.99 5.53 24.23
C GLU A 96 4.85 4.96 25.11
N GLU A 97 3.76 5.72 25.29
CA GLU A 97 2.49 5.31 25.92
C GLU A 97 1.68 4.27 25.11
N VAL A 98 1.99 4.07 23.83
CA VAL A 98 1.26 3.22 22.86
C VAL A 98 2.05 1.96 22.48
N LYS A 99 3.18 1.70 23.15
CA LYS A 99 3.84 0.37 23.20
C LYS A 99 2.98 -0.65 23.97
N LEU A 100 1.71 -0.76 23.63
CA LEU A 100 0.89 -1.87 24.06
C LEU A 100 1.42 -3.14 23.38
N PRO A 101 1.56 -4.27 24.10
CA PRO A 101 2.15 -5.50 23.57
C PRO A 101 1.41 -6.11 22.36
N ASN A 102 0.24 -5.58 22.00
CA ASN A 102 -0.65 -6.12 20.96
C ASN A 102 -0.76 -5.24 19.70
N ARG A 103 0.15 -4.28 19.48
CA ARG A 103 0.20 -3.49 18.23
C ARG A 103 1.36 -3.92 17.35
N GLN A 104 1.08 -4.83 16.42
CA GLN A 104 2.03 -5.24 15.38
C GLN A 104 1.91 -4.32 14.15
N GLN A 105 3.00 -3.60 13.84
CA GLN A 105 3.16 -3.00 12.52
C GLN A 105 3.67 -4.08 11.57
N PHE A 106 2.81 -4.60 10.70
CA PHE A 106 3.21 -5.63 9.74
C PHE A 106 4.13 -5.13 8.65
N ILE A 107 3.93 -3.88 8.23
CA ILE A 107 4.59 -3.31 7.07
C ILE A 107 4.80 -1.81 7.25
N GLN A 108 5.94 -1.34 6.79
CA GLN A 108 6.19 0.05 6.43
C GLN A 108 6.15 0.16 4.91
N ILE A 109 5.47 1.17 4.38
CA ILE A 109 5.34 1.39 2.94
C ILE A 109 5.86 2.78 2.61
N ASP A 110 6.65 2.88 1.56
CA ASP A 110 7.14 4.10 0.96
C ASP A 110 6.69 4.14 -0.51
N THR A 111 6.28 5.31 -0.98
CA THR A 111 5.84 5.51 -2.37
C THR A 111 6.48 6.74 -2.98
N VAL A 112 6.73 6.67 -4.30
CA VAL A 112 7.13 7.82 -5.12
C VAL A 112 6.05 8.09 -6.15
N CYS A 113 5.83 9.38 -6.42
CA CYS A 113 4.92 9.91 -7.44
C CYS A 113 5.68 11.04 -8.16
N ARG A 114 6.06 10.84 -9.42
CA ARG A 114 6.80 11.78 -10.30
C ARG A 114 6.36 11.63 -11.76
N ASN A 115 6.62 12.61 -12.62
CA ASN A 115 6.18 12.57 -14.02
C ASN A 115 7.27 12.20 -15.04
N ASP A 116 8.56 12.19 -14.66
CA ASP A 116 9.67 12.33 -15.61
C ASP A 116 10.66 11.14 -15.67
N VAL A 117 11.00 10.50 -14.54
CA VAL A 117 12.11 9.50 -14.52
C VAL A 117 11.64 8.04 -14.38
N HIS A 118 10.64 7.76 -13.53
CA HIS A 118 10.12 6.40 -13.30
C HIS A 118 8.60 6.34 -13.01
N GLY A 119 7.88 7.45 -13.13
CA GLY A 119 6.45 7.55 -12.84
C GLY A 119 6.14 7.33 -11.36
N HIS A 120 6.04 6.06 -10.98
CA HIS A 120 5.63 5.63 -9.66
C HIS A 120 6.53 4.53 -9.11
N SER A 121 6.61 4.44 -7.78
CA SER A 121 7.25 3.31 -7.10
C SER A 121 6.51 2.93 -5.83
N VAL A 122 6.64 1.66 -5.42
CA VAL A 122 6.19 1.16 -4.14
C VAL A 122 7.33 0.37 -3.54
N SER A 123 7.74 0.69 -2.33
CA SER A 123 8.74 -0.07 -1.59
C SER A 123 8.42 -0.07 -0.11
N GLY A 124 9.25 -0.74 0.67
CA GLY A 124 9.19 -0.65 2.12
C GLY A 124 9.78 -1.86 2.79
N TYR A 125 9.37 -2.07 4.03
CA TYR A 125 9.89 -3.12 4.90
C TYR A 125 8.76 -3.94 5.50
N ILE A 126 8.89 -5.26 5.46
CA ILE A 126 8.01 -6.16 6.20
C ILE A 126 8.60 -6.46 7.57
N SER A 127 7.74 -6.58 8.58
CA SER A 127 8.14 -7.02 9.92
C SER A 127 8.52 -8.51 9.95
N PRO A 128 9.32 -8.95 10.95
CA PRO A 128 9.60 -10.36 11.17
C PRO A 128 8.32 -11.22 11.30
N ASP A 129 7.32 -10.78 12.06
CA ASP A 129 6.08 -11.52 12.27
C ASP A 129 5.31 -11.75 10.97
N PHE A 130 5.19 -10.70 10.15
CA PHE A 130 4.57 -10.82 8.83
C PHE A 130 5.40 -11.72 7.90
N GLY A 131 6.73 -11.66 7.99
CA GLY A 131 7.63 -12.58 7.30
C GLY A 131 7.40 -14.05 7.68
N MET A 132 7.29 -14.35 8.97
CA MET A 132 6.98 -15.71 9.44
C MET A 132 5.63 -16.19 8.91
N TRP A 133 4.62 -15.32 8.88
CA TRP A 133 3.32 -15.64 8.31
C TRP A 133 3.42 -15.97 6.81
N LEU A 134 4.17 -15.17 6.04
CA LEU A 134 4.41 -15.40 4.61
C LEU A 134 5.10 -16.75 4.39
N LYS A 135 6.16 -17.05 5.14
CA LYS A 135 6.88 -18.34 5.06
C LYS A 135 5.95 -19.52 5.35
N LYS A 136 5.09 -19.40 6.37
CA LYS A 136 4.06 -20.42 6.68
C LYS A 136 3.06 -20.59 5.54
N GLN A 137 2.70 -19.54 4.81
CA GLN A 137 1.83 -19.67 3.63
C GLN A 137 2.58 -20.34 2.48
N GLY A 138 3.83 -19.95 2.21
CA GLY A 138 4.67 -20.52 1.16
C GLY A 138 4.91 -22.02 1.33
N GLY A 139 5.05 -22.51 2.56
CA GLY A 139 5.23 -23.94 2.85
C GLY A 139 4.02 -24.84 2.60
N LYS A 140 2.89 -24.32 2.10
CA LYS A 140 1.67 -25.09 1.80
C LYS A 140 1.67 -25.75 0.41
N ILE A 141 2.79 -25.72 -0.29
CA ILE A 141 2.95 -26.34 -1.59
C ILE A 141 2.94 -27.87 -1.40
N PRO A 142 2.08 -28.62 -2.12
CA PRO A 142 2.10 -30.08 -2.06
C PRO A 142 3.44 -30.66 -2.53
N ASP A 143 3.95 -31.67 -1.81
CA ASP A 143 5.23 -32.34 -2.09
C ASP A 143 5.33 -33.00 -3.48
N SER A 144 4.22 -33.18 -4.20
CA SER A 144 4.17 -33.88 -5.48
C SER A 144 4.75 -33.10 -6.66
N ASP A 145 5.10 -31.82 -6.48
CA ASP A 145 5.34 -30.88 -7.58
C ASP A 145 6.76 -30.27 -7.50
N GLN A 146 7.76 -31.15 -7.30
CA GLN A 146 9.18 -30.82 -7.13
C GLN A 146 9.90 -30.34 -8.41
N ARG A 147 9.20 -30.20 -9.54
CA ARG A 147 9.79 -29.75 -10.80
C ARG A 147 9.29 -28.33 -11.12
N MET A 148 10.15 -27.35 -10.84
CA MET A 148 10.01 -25.89 -11.05
C MET A 148 9.26 -25.11 -9.97
N LEU A 149 9.97 -24.17 -9.32
CA LEU A 149 9.49 -22.88 -8.80
C LEU A 149 8.03 -22.84 -8.32
N THR A 150 7.59 -23.83 -7.55
CA THR A 150 6.21 -23.88 -7.10
C THR A 150 5.98 -22.72 -6.15
N ARG A 151 4.92 -21.96 -6.41
CA ARG A 151 4.51 -20.83 -5.57
C ARG A 151 3.05 -21.04 -5.21
N VAL A 152 2.69 -20.67 -4.00
CA VAL A 152 1.29 -20.63 -3.58
C VAL A 152 0.63 -19.42 -4.24
N SER A 153 -0.34 -19.66 -5.13
CA SER A 153 -1.22 -18.61 -5.64
C SER A 153 -2.19 -18.14 -4.55
N LEU A 154 -2.52 -16.85 -4.56
CA LEU A 154 -3.47 -16.22 -3.66
C LEU A 154 -4.62 -15.58 -4.45
N PRO A 155 -5.61 -16.35 -4.91
CA PRO A 155 -6.68 -15.84 -5.78
C PRO A 155 -7.49 -14.69 -5.17
N ILE A 156 -7.65 -14.68 -3.84
CA ILE A 156 -8.36 -13.59 -3.15
C ILE A 156 -7.59 -12.26 -3.19
N VAL A 157 -6.26 -12.29 -3.29
CA VAL A 157 -5.42 -11.10 -3.44
C VAL A 157 -5.49 -10.62 -4.88
N GLU A 158 -5.38 -11.55 -5.84
CA GLU A 158 -5.57 -11.28 -7.28
C GLU A 158 -6.94 -10.64 -7.55
N GLU A 159 -8.00 -11.14 -6.92
CA GLU A 159 -9.34 -10.59 -7.05
C GLU A 159 -9.45 -9.14 -6.57
N VAL A 160 -8.87 -8.81 -5.41
CA VAL A 160 -8.85 -7.44 -4.88
C VAL A 160 -8.07 -6.51 -5.79
N MET A 161 -6.92 -6.96 -6.29
CA MET A 161 -6.11 -6.21 -7.25
C MET A 161 -6.89 -5.95 -8.54
N ARG A 162 -7.56 -6.98 -9.08
CA ARG A 162 -8.40 -6.88 -10.28
C ARG A 162 -9.56 -5.90 -10.09
N GLN A 163 -10.30 -6.01 -9.00
CA GLN A 163 -11.40 -5.08 -8.68
C GLN A 163 -10.88 -3.65 -8.58
N THR A 164 -9.74 -3.45 -7.93
CA THR A 164 -9.12 -2.13 -7.79
C THR A 164 -8.74 -1.55 -9.15
N TRP A 165 -8.03 -2.33 -9.98
CA TRP A 165 -7.61 -1.94 -11.33
C TRP A 165 -8.79 -1.55 -12.22
N ASN A 166 -9.81 -2.41 -12.26
CA ASN A 166 -10.99 -2.18 -13.12
C ASN A 166 -11.79 -0.96 -12.67
N LYS A 167 -11.82 -0.69 -11.36
CA LYS A 167 -12.37 0.57 -10.85
C LYS A 167 -11.54 1.73 -11.38
N VAL A 168 -10.27 1.85 -11.00
CA VAL A 168 -9.44 3.03 -11.29
C VAL A 168 -9.18 3.29 -12.78
N THR A 169 -9.28 2.27 -13.65
CA THR A 169 -9.04 2.43 -15.09
C THR A 169 -10.32 2.55 -15.91
N HIS A 170 -11.50 2.34 -15.31
CA HIS A 170 -12.78 2.18 -16.01
C HIS A 170 -12.74 1.18 -17.18
N ARG A 171 -11.81 0.23 -17.15
CA ARG A 171 -11.79 -0.85 -18.12
C ARG A 171 -12.78 -1.91 -17.66
N GLU A 172 -13.70 -2.29 -18.55
CA GLU A 172 -14.49 -3.50 -18.38
C GLU A 172 -13.53 -4.67 -18.15
N LEU A 173 -13.91 -5.58 -17.26
CA LEU A 173 -13.09 -6.69 -16.76
C LEU A 173 -12.24 -7.25 -17.89
N TRP A 174 -10.92 -7.01 -17.87
CA TRP A 174 -10.02 -7.77 -18.72
C TRP A 174 -10.19 -9.23 -18.29
N GLU A 175 -10.74 -10.05 -19.17
CA GLU A 175 -11.02 -11.47 -18.91
C GLU A 175 -9.72 -12.26 -18.71
N ASP A 176 -8.59 -11.73 -19.19
CA ASP A 176 -7.30 -12.35 -19.02
C ASP A 176 -6.76 -12.16 -17.59
N MET A 177 -7.05 -13.15 -16.74
CA MET A 177 -6.53 -13.26 -15.38
C MET A 177 -5.00 -13.40 -15.35
N SER A 178 -4.33 -13.73 -16.46
CA SER A 178 -2.89 -13.98 -16.48
C SER A 178 -2.02 -12.75 -16.21
N GLU A 179 -2.59 -11.55 -16.34
CA GLU A 179 -1.91 -10.30 -16.05
C GLU A 179 -1.87 -9.97 -14.55
N TYR A 180 -2.73 -10.60 -13.75
CA TYR A 180 -2.72 -10.49 -12.29
C TYR A 180 -2.02 -11.70 -11.71
N ARG A 181 -1.12 -11.45 -10.76
CA ARG A 181 -0.44 -12.54 -10.05
C ARG A 181 -0.22 -12.15 -8.61
N ALA A 182 -0.64 -12.99 -7.69
CA ALA A 182 -0.25 -12.90 -6.30
C ALA A 182 0.27 -14.26 -5.84
N THR A 183 1.58 -14.35 -5.64
CA THR A 183 2.23 -15.62 -5.32
C THR A 183 3.14 -15.49 -4.11
N ILE A 184 3.27 -16.59 -3.34
CA ILE A 184 4.26 -16.72 -2.25
C ILE A 184 5.13 -17.95 -2.52
N ALA A 185 6.45 -17.76 -2.59
CA ALA A 185 7.43 -18.83 -2.69
C ALA A 185 7.61 -19.58 -1.35
N PRO A 186 8.14 -20.82 -1.35
CA PRO A 186 8.33 -21.62 -0.12
C PRO A 186 9.12 -20.90 0.98
N ASP A 187 10.04 -20.02 0.59
CA ASP A 187 10.86 -19.23 1.51
C ASP A 187 10.13 -18.00 2.10
N GLY A 188 8.90 -17.71 1.67
CA GLY A 188 8.09 -16.58 2.11
C GLY A 188 8.16 -15.34 1.22
N ARG A 189 8.94 -15.36 0.13
CA ARG A 189 8.96 -14.23 -0.81
C ARG A 189 7.62 -14.12 -1.52
N PHE A 190 6.98 -12.96 -1.40
CA PHE A 190 5.79 -12.67 -2.18
C PHE A 190 6.15 -11.97 -3.49
N ASN A 191 5.26 -12.10 -4.47
CA ASN A 191 5.33 -11.42 -5.77
C ASN A 191 3.91 -11.02 -6.16
N LEU A 192 3.70 -9.71 -6.34
CA LEU A 192 2.46 -9.11 -6.81
C LEU A 192 2.68 -8.49 -8.18
N LYS A 193 1.87 -8.87 -9.16
CA LYS A 193 1.86 -8.33 -10.52
C LYS A 193 0.45 -7.87 -10.88
N CYS A 194 0.35 -6.75 -11.59
CA CYS A 194 -0.87 -6.24 -12.19
C CYS A 194 -0.61 -5.89 -13.67
N PRO A 195 -1.67 -5.60 -14.46
CA PRO A 195 -1.55 -5.17 -15.85
C PRO A 195 -0.58 -4.00 -16.10
N GLY A 196 -0.01 -3.98 -17.31
CA GLY A 196 0.92 -2.96 -17.79
C GLY A 196 2.36 -3.47 -17.98
N ASN A 197 3.28 -2.55 -18.26
CA ASN A 197 4.69 -2.85 -18.57
C ASN A 197 5.62 -2.73 -17.34
N ALA A 198 5.04 -2.40 -16.19
CA ALA A 198 5.72 -2.27 -14.93
C ALA A 198 6.32 -3.58 -14.41
N CYS A 199 7.33 -3.46 -13.55
CA CYS A 199 7.86 -4.58 -12.77
C CYS A 199 6.87 -5.00 -11.66
N ASP A 200 6.98 -6.25 -11.22
CA ASP A 200 6.28 -6.79 -10.06
C ASP A 200 6.74 -6.12 -8.75
N VAL A 201 5.85 -5.99 -7.78
CA VAL A 201 6.26 -5.69 -6.40
C VAL A 201 6.58 -7.01 -5.72
N SER A 202 7.84 -7.18 -5.35
CA SER A 202 8.30 -8.42 -4.73
C SER A 202 9.38 -8.20 -3.68
N ILE A 203 9.61 -9.25 -2.90
CA ILE A 203 10.85 -9.43 -2.15
C ILE A 203 11.85 -10.09 -3.11
N TYR A 204 12.78 -9.29 -3.64
CA TYR A 204 13.77 -9.79 -4.59
C TYR A 204 14.83 -10.69 -3.91
N PRO A 205 15.41 -11.67 -4.63
CA PRO A 205 16.37 -12.63 -4.05
C PRO A 205 17.61 -11.96 -3.44
N ASP A 206 18.07 -10.86 -4.01
CA ASP A 206 19.19 -10.03 -3.56
C ASP A 206 18.87 -9.25 -2.26
N GLN A 207 17.60 -9.14 -1.87
CA GLN A 207 17.21 -8.51 -0.61
C GLN A 207 17.37 -9.46 0.60
N LEU A 208 17.75 -10.73 0.37
CA LEU A 208 17.88 -11.77 1.39
C LEU A 208 19.32 -12.20 1.69
N TYR A 209 20.35 -11.40 1.35
CA TYR A 209 21.74 -11.77 1.64
C TYR A 209 21.95 -12.04 3.15
N GLY A 210 22.18 -13.32 3.47
CA GLY A 210 22.47 -13.83 4.82
C GLY A 210 21.26 -14.08 5.72
N ASP A 211 20.04 -14.06 5.19
CA ASP A 211 18.89 -13.64 5.98
C ASP A 211 17.64 -14.48 5.80
N SER A 212 17.19 -15.11 6.88
CA SER A 212 15.93 -15.87 6.87
C SER A 212 14.74 -14.94 7.03
N ILE A 213 13.79 -14.95 6.10
CA ILE A 213 12.49 -14.30 6.29
C ILE A 213 11.91 -14.72 7.65
N GLY A 214 11.58 -13.73 8.47
CA GLY A 214 11.09 -13.92 9.84
C GLY A 214 12.11 -13.65 10.95
N THR A 215 13.38 -13.36 10.64
CA THR A 215 14.38 -13.01 11.67
C THR A 215 14.73 -11.54 11.73
N ARG A 216 14.61 -10.80 10.63
CA ARG A 216 14.73 -9.34 10.58
C ARG A 216 13.70 -8.75 9.62
N SER A 217 13.63 -7.42 9.59
CA SER A 217 12.81 -6.71 8.60
C SER A 217 13.38 -6.92 7.21
N VAL A 218 12.53 -7.26 6.25
CA VAL A 218 12.94 -7.54 4.86
C VAL A 218 12.39 -6.48 3.93
N GLN A 219 13.23 -6.01 3.01
CA GLN A 219 12.84 -5.01 2.03
C GLN A 219 12.04 -5.64 0.89
N PHE A 220 11.04 -4.91 0.40
CA PHE A 220 10.34 -5.21 -0.84
C PHE A 220 10.25 -3.95 -1.70
N GLY A 221 9.96 -4.11 -2.99
CA GLY A 221 9.50 -2.99 -3.79
C GLY A 221 9.41 -3.24 -5.27
N CYS A 222 9.09 -2.16 -5.98
CA CYS A 222 9.13 -1.97 -7.41
C CYS A 222 9.41 -0.49 -7.67
N HIS A 223 10.41 -0.19 -8.50
CA HIS A 223 10.84 1.18 -8.78
C HIS A 223 10.36 1.71 -10.13
N ASN A 224 9.61 0.92 -10.90
CA ASN A 224 9.22 1.25 -12.27
C ASN A 224 7.74 0.90 -12.52
N LEU A 225 6.85 1.64 -11.86
CA LEU A 225 5.42 1.56 -12.11
C LEU A 225 5.03 2.65 -13.12
N ASP A 226 4.37 2.24 -14.21
CA ASP A 226 3.95 3.10 -15.32
C ASP A 226 2.91 4.15 -14.90
N SER A 227 2.11 3.88 -13.85
CA SER A 227 0.97 4.74 -13.49
C SER A 227 0.52 4.66 -12.03
N ALA A 228 -0.21 5.69 -11.60
CA ALA A 228 -0.91 5.72 -10.31
C ALA A 228 -1.90 4.55 -10.15
N ALA A 229 -2.53 4.12 -11.23
CA ALA A 229 -3.45 2.98 -11.23
C ALA A 229 -2.74 1.69 -10.80
N GLN A 230 -1.52 1.44 -11.29
CA GLN A 230 -0.72 0.28 -10.88
C GLN A 230 -0.29 0.41 -9.41
N GLN A 231 0.18 1.58 -9.00
CA GLN A 231 0.56 1.83 -7.60
C GLN A 231 -0.60 1.53 -6.64
N ILE A 232 -1.80 2.07 -6.90
CA ILE A 232 -2.99 1.83 -6.06
C ILE A 232 -3.38 0.35 -6.08
N THR A 233 -3.32 -0.31 -7.25
CA THR A 233 -3.63 -1.73 -7.39
C THR A 233 -2.70 -2.62 -6.57
N LEU A 234 -1.40 -2.35 -6.62
CA LEU A 234 -0.40 -3.10 -5.86
C LEU A 234 -0.52 -2.84 -4.36
N LEU A 235 -0.80 -1.59 -3.95
CA LEU A 235 -1.10 -1.24 -2.56
C LEU A 235 -2.35 -1.98 -2.05
N ALA A 236 -3.39 -2.14 -2.87
CA ALA A 236 -4.57 -2.92 -2.50
C ALA A 236 -4.22 -4.42 -2.30
N GLY A 237 -3.35 -4.98 -3.14
CA GLY A 237 -2.82 -6.34 -2.97
C GLY A 237 -2.05 -6.50 -1.66
N ILE A 238 -1.14 -5.57 -1.35
CA ILE A 238 -0.39 -5.53 -0.07
C ILE A 238 -1.34 -5.40 1.12
N ALA A 239 -2.33 -4.52 1.04
CA ALA A 239 -3.33 -4.33 2.08
C ALA A 239 -4.11 -5.62 2.34
N LYS A 240 -4.48 -6.35 1.28
CA LYS A 240 -5.15 -7.65 1.41
C LYS A 240 -4.26 -8.71 2.04
N LEU A 241 -2.95 -8.76 1.71
CA LEU A 241 -2.02 -9.65 2.40
C LEU A 241 -1.96 -9.36 3.91
N CYS A 242 -1.87 -8.09 4.29
CA CYS A 242 -1.88 -7.68 5.69
C CYS A 242 -3.19 -8.05 6.40
N GLU A 243 -4.33 -7.92 5.71
CA GLU A 243 -5.64 -8.36 6.23
C GLU A 243 -5.68 -9.87 6.49
N LEU A 244 -5.22 -10.67 5.52
CA LEU A 244 -5.16 -12.13 5.65
C LEU A 244 -4.23 -12.60 6.78
N ALA A 245 -3.17 -11.85 7.04
CA ALA A 245 -2.28 -12.10 8.17
C ALA A 245 -2.95 -11.81 9.51
N ARG A 246 -3.66 -10.68 9.63
CA ARG A 246 -4.35 -10.28 10.87
C ARG A 246 -5.52 -11.19 11.24
N ASN A 247 -6.27 -11.69 10.25
CA ASN A 247 -7.48 -12.48 10.50
C ASN A 247 -7.19 -13.96 10.86
N LYS A 248 -5.91 -14.36 11.00
CA LYS A 248 -5.50 -15.72 11.38
C LYS A 248 -4.87 -15.79 12.78
N GLU A 249 -4.80 -14.67 13.48
CA GLU A 249 -4.61 -14.59 14.93
C GLU A 249 -5.97 -14.54 15.63
#